data_AF-A0A1Q7E481-F1
#
_entry.id   AF-A0A1Q7E481-F1
#
_cell.length_a   1.000
_cell.length_b   1.000
_cell.length_c   1.000
_cell.angle_alpha   90.00
_cell.angle_beta   90.00
_cell.angle_gamma   90.00
#
_symmetry.space_group_name_H-M   'P 1'
#
loop_
_entity.id
_entity.type
_entity.pdbx_description
1 polymer ?
#
loop_
_entity_poly.entity_id
_entity_poly.type
_entity_poly.pdbx_seq_one_letter_code
_entity_poly.pdbx_strand_id
1 'polypeptide(L)'
;MDLDRPSHVCRELLSAIEASEGRRKRRKRDTTPDAIGLAVKRDLLERAIAADPEPMEFEAWLLEQCQAAGGLEGGVRAMALSIFEEWRLAHDADSFRDWLAQGAPSDDAREEG
;
A
#
# COMPACT_ATOMS: atom_id res chain seq x y z
N MET A 1 -19.35 -9.53 -5.18
CA MET A 1 -18.18 -9.33 -6.06
C MET A 1 -17.51 -8.09 -5.50
N ASP A 2 -16.77 -8.30 -4.41
CA ASP A 2 -16.32 -7.25 -3.48
C ASP A 2 -14.84 -6.94 -3.71
N LEU A 3 -14.35 -7.25 -4.90
CA LEU A 3 -12.95 -7.13 -5.30
C LEU A 3 -12.48 -5.68 -5.28
N ASP A 4 -13.38 -4.71 -5.31
CA ASP A 4 -13.09 -3.27 -5.23
C ASP A 4 -13.13 -2.69 -3.81
N ARG A 5 -13.42 -3.52 -2.79
CA ARG A 5 -13.37 -3.03 -1.42
C ARG A 5 -11.93 -2.58 -1.08
N PRO A 6 -11.78 -1.42 -0.42
CA PRO A 6 -10.48 -0.90 -0.02
C PRO A 6 -9.65 -1.91 0.76
N SER A 7 -10.26 -2.68 1.68
CA SER A 7 -9.57 -3.71 2.45
C SER A 7 -8.88 -4.76 1.60
N HIS A 8 -9.52 -5.20 0.51
CA HIS A 8 -8.98 -6.23 -0.36
C HIS A 8 -7.76 -5.70 -1.11
N VAL A 9 -7.87 -4.53 -1.72
CA VAL A 9 -6.73 -3.89 -2.40
C VAL A 9 -5.62 -3.54 -1.41
N CYS A 10 -5.96 -3.05 -0.21
CA CYS A 10 -4.98 -2.74 0.84
C CYS A 10 -4.20 -4.00 1.28
N ARG A 11 -4.84 -5.16 1.31
CA ARG A 11 -4.20 -6.43 1.62
C ARG A 11 -3.20 -6.86 0.54
N GLU A 12 -3.56 -6.69 -0.72
CA GLU A 12 -2.66 -6.98 -1.84
C GLU A 12 -1.48 -5.99 -1.87
N LEU A 13 -1.73 -4.71 -1.61
CA LEU A 13 -0.68 -3.69 -1.46
C LEU A 13 0.27 -4.01 -0.29
N LEU A 14 -0.26 -4.45 0.85
CA LEU A 14 0.56 -4.85 2.00
C LEU A 14 1.43 -6.06 1.65
N SER A 15 0.86 -7.07 1.00
CA SER A 15 1.59 -8.27 0.56
C SER A 15 2.69 -7.91 -0.44
N ALA A 16 2.41 -7.00 -1.37
CA ALA A 16 3.38 -6.48 -2.33
C ALA A 16 4.56 -5.76 -1.64
N ILE A 17 4.28 -4.94 -0.63
CA ILE A 17 5.30 -4.28 0.20
C ILE A 17 6.19 -5.32 0.88
N GLU A 18 5.59 -6.30 1.57
CA GLU A 18 6.34 -7.33 2.30
C GLU A 18 7.22 -8.19 1.37
N ALA A 19 6.70 -8.56 0.20
CA ALA A 19 7.47 -9.27 -0.82
C ALA A 19 8.65 -8.43 -1.35
N SER A 20 8.46 -7.11 -1.51
CA SER A 20 9.52 -6.19 -1.93
C SER A 20 10.58 -5.98 -0.84
N GLU A 21 10.17 -5.85 0.42
CA GLU A 21 11.09 -5.74 1.56
C GLU A 21 11.92 -7.00 1.77
N GLY A 22 11.32 -8.19 1.62
CA GLY A 22 12.04 -9.46 1.64
C GLY A 22 13.15 -9.53 0.58
N ARG A 23 12.89 -9.00 -0.63
CA ARG A 23 13.87 -8.87 -1.70
C ARG A 23 14.96 -7.83 -1.38
N ARG A 24 14.57 -6.64 -0.89
CA ARG A 24 15.50 -5.55 -0.52
C ARG A 24 16.43 -5.96 0.61
N LYS A 25 15.93 -6.62 1.66
CA LYS A 25 16.75 -7.11 2.79
C LYS A 25 17.86 -8.07 2.33
N ARG A 26 17.64 -8.82 1.25
CA ARG A 26 18.65 -9.69 0.63
C ARG A 26 19.75 -8.91 -0.10
N ARG A 27 19.45 -7.70 -0.60
CA ARG A 27 20.38 -6.81 -1.32
C ARG A 27 20.79 -5.66 -0.37
N LYS A 28 21.87 -5.82 0.42
CA LYS A 28 22.42 -4.83 1.39
C LYS A 28 22.29 -3.36 0.93
N ARG A 29 21.18 -2.68 1.23
CA ARG A 29 20.96 -1.28 0.86
C ARG A 29 20.30 -0.56 2.02
N ASP A 30 21.04 0.37 2.60
CA ASP A 30 20.57 1.21 3.70
C ASP A 30 19.72 2.37 3.15
N THR A 31 18.40 2.24 3.24
CA THR A 31 17.42 3.28 2.87
C THR A 31 16.59 3.67 4.09
N THR A 32 17.20 4.39 5.03
CA THR A 32 16.56 4.86 6.26
C THR A 32 15.33 5.76 6.04
N PRO A 33 15.29 6.73 5.10
CA PRO A 33 14.10 7.55 4.87
C PRO A 33 12.94 6.75 4.25
N ASP A 34 13.22 5.80 3.34
CA ASP A 34 12.22 4.85 2.84
C ASP A 34 11.59 4.04 3.98
N ALA A 35 12.39 3.64 4.98
CA ALA A 35 11.92 2.78 6.06
C ALA A 35 10.82 3.45 6.92
N ILE A 36 10.93 4.76 7.17
CA ILE A 36 9.92 5.49 7.95
C ILE A 36 8.62 5.63 7.16
N GLY A 37 8.70 6.08 5.90
CA GLY A 37 7.52 6.19 5.04
C GLY A 37 6.83 4.84 4.82
N LEU A 38 7.61 3.78 4.65
CA LEU A 38 7.10 2.43 4.49
C LEU A 38 6.43 1.90 5.76
N ALA A 39 7.01 2.15 6.94
CA ALA A 39 6.39 1.78 8.20
C ALA A 39 5.05 2.50 8.41
N VAL A 40 4.97 3.80 8.08
CA VAL A 40 3.71 4.56 8.14
C VAL A 40 2.68 4.00 7.14
N LYS A 41 3.10 3.71 5.92
CA LYS A 41 2.21 3.12 4.90
C LYS A 41 1.68 1.76 5.33
N ARG A 42 2.53 0.89 5.91
CA ARG A 42 2.12 -0.42 6.46
C ARG A 42 1.07 -0.27 7.56
N ASP A 43 1.32 0.59 8.55
CA ASP A 43 0.36 0.84 9.64
C ASP A 43 -0.99 1.35 9.11
N LEU A 44 -1.00 2.27 8.14
CA LEU A 44 -2.23 2.75 7.51
C LEU A 44 -2.99 1.64 6.77
N LEU A 45 -2.28 0.79 6.01
CA LEU A 45 -2.88 -0.34 5.30
C LEU A 45 -3.48 -1.37 6.27
N GLU A 46 -2.78 -1.70 7.35
CA GLU A 46 -3.28 -2.60 8.40
C GLU A 46 -4.56 -2.06 9.05
N ARG A 47 -4.60 -0.76 9.35
CA ARG A 47 -5.80 -0.10 9.87
C ARG A 47 -6.95 -0.10 8.87
N ALA A 48 -6.67 0.12 7.58
CA ALA A 48 -7.68 0.12 6.52
C ALA A 48 -8.30 -1.27 6.34
N ILE A 49 -7.47 -2.32 6.40
CA ILE A 49 -7.93 -3.72 6.36
C ILE A 49 -8.82 -4.03 7.56
N ALA A 50 -8.45 -3.57 8.75
CA ALA A 50 -9.23 -3.82 9.97
C ALA A 50 -10.55 -3.02 10.01
N ALA A 51 -10.54 -1.79 9.50
CA ALA A 51 -11.72 -0.92 9.47
C ALA A 51 -12.69 -1.29 8.34
N ASP A 52 -12.19 -1.89 7.25
CA ASP A 52 -12.94 -2.24 6.04
C ASP A 52 -13.90 -1.11 5.57
N PRO A 53 -13.37 0.12 5.34
CA PRO A 53 -14.22 1.23 4.96
C PRO A 53 -14.88 0.99 3.60
N GLU A 54 -16.06 1.56 3.40
CA GLU A 54 -16.73 1.53 2.11
C GLU A 54 -15.90 2.28 1.04
N PRO A 55 -15.92 1.84 -0.23
CA PRO A 55 -15.20 2.49 -1.32
C PRO A 55 -15.41 4.01 -1.40
N MET A 56 -16.65 4.44 -1.17
CA MET A 56 -17.06 5.85 -1.26
C MET A 56 -16.58 6.69 -0.06
N GLU A 57 -16.32 6.03 1.08
CA GLU A 57 -15.87 6.66 2.32
C GLU A 57 -14.36 6.54 2.51
N PHE A 58 -13.66 5.81 1.65
CA PHE A 58 -12.25 5.47 1.86
C PHE A 58 -11.34 6.69 1.89
N GLU A 59 -11.55 7.66 1.00
CA GLU A 59 -10.80 8.91 1.00
C GLU A 59 -11.02 9.70 2.30
N ALA A 60 -12.28 9.82 2.73
CA ALA A 60 -12.64 10.50 3.96
C ALA A 60 -12.00 9.82 5.17
N TRP A 61 -12.07 8.48 5.23
CA TRP A 61 -11.46 7.68 6.27
C TRP A 61 -9.94 7.89 6.34
N LEU A 62 -9.24 7.90 5.20
CA LEU A 62 -7.80 8.18 5.14
C LEU A 62 -7.45 9.58 5.67
N LEU A 63 -8.28 10.59 5.39
CA LEU A 63 -8.12 11.94 5.92
C LEU A 63 -8.34 11.99 7.44
N GLU A 64 -9.29 11.23 7.97
CA GLU A 64 -9.49 11.08 9.42
C GLU A 64 -8.25 10.47 10.09
N GLN A 65 -7.63 9.46 9.47
CA GLN A 65 -6.38 8.88 9.98
C GLN A 65 -5.23 9.89 10.01
N CYS A 66 -5.16 10.79 9.03
CA CYS A 66 -4.17 11.87 9.01
C CYS A 66 -4.37 12.85 10.16
N GLN A 67 -5.62 13.22 10.45
CA GLN A 67 -5.97 14.12 11.55
C GLN A 67 -5.71 13.46 12.92
N ALA A 68 -5.96 12.15 13.03
CA ALA A 68 -5.70 11.38 14.25
C ALA A 68 -4.20 11.21 14.55
N ALA A 69 -3.32 11.36 13.56
CA ALA A 69 -1.88 11.12 13.71
C ALA A 69 -1.11 12.25 14.45
N GLY A 70 -1.74 13.40 14.71
CA GLY A 70 -1.07 14.53 15.38
C GLY A 70 0.17 15.01 14.61
N GLY A 71 1.21 15.52 15.29
CA GLY A 71 2.38 16.23 14.72
C GLY A 71 3.28 15.49 13.69
N LEU A 72 2.89 14.31 13.21
CA LEU A 72 3.46 13.61 12.04
C LEU A 72 2.63 13.86 10.74
N GLU A 73 1.72 14.84 10.74
CA GLU A 73 0.71 15.10 9.70
C GLU A 73 1.26 15.03 8.27
N GLY A 74 2.44 15.61 8.00
CA GLY A 74 2.99 15.67 6.65
C GLY A 74 3.33 14.29 6.05
N GLY A 75 3.97 13.42 6.83
CA GLY A 75 4.37 12.09 6.38
C GLY A 75 3.19 11.13 6.27
N VAL A 76 2.29 11.16 7.25
CA VAL A 76 1.07 10.35 7.25
C VAL A 76 0.15 10.76 6.10
N ARG A 77 -0.04 12.06 5.88
CA ARG A 77 -0.84 12.57 4.76
C ARG A 77 -0.26 12.21 3.40
N ALA A 78 1.06 12.28 3.23
CA ALA A 78 1.70 11.84 2.00
C ALA A 78 1.45 10.34 1.74
N MET A 79 1.54 9.49 2.76
CA MET A 79 1.28 8.06 2.62
C MET A 79 -0.19 7.74 2.41
N ALA A 80 -1.11 8.46 3.05
CA ALA A 80 -2.54 8.34 2.83
C ALA A 80 -2.93 8.65 1.39
N LEU A 81 -2.38 9.74 0.82
CA LEU A 81 -2.58 10.08 -0.59
C LEU A 81 -2.03 9.00 -1.53
N SER A 82 -0.81 8.51 -1.28
CA SER A 82 -0.22 7.41 -2.06
C SER A 82 -1.13 6.17 -2.07
N ILE A 83 -1.62 5.74 -0.89
CA ILE A 83 -2.53 4.59 -0.77
C ILE A 83 -3.80 4.81 -1.58
N PHE A 84 -4.39 6.01 -1.51
CA PHE A 84 -5.61 6.34 -2.25
C PHE A 84 -5.39 6.30 -3.77
N GLU A 85 -4.27 6.86 -4.25
CA GLU A 85 -3.91 6.83 -5.66
C GLU A 85 -3.70 5.39 -6.17
N GLU A 86 -3.04 4.54 -5.38
CA GLU A 86 -2.82 3.12 -5.72
C GLU A 86 -4.12 2.32 -5.70
N TRP A 87 -5.02 2.59 -4.76
CA TRP A 87 -6.34 1.98 -4.74
C TRP A 87 -7.16 2.37 -5.98
N ARG A 88 -7.16 3.66 -6.33
CA ARG A 88 -7.83 4.16 -7.54
C ARG A 88 -7.21 3.57 -8.81
N LEU A 89 -5.89 3.43 -8.86
CA LEU A 89 -5.19 2.78 -9.97
C LEU A 89 -5.59 1.30 -10.10
N ALA A 90 -5.72 0.58 -8.98
CA ALA A 90 -6.17 -0.81 -8.98
C ALA A 90 -7.63 -0.99 -9.43
N HIS A 91 -8.41 0.09 -9.40
CA HIS A 91 -9.76 0.12 -9.97
C HIS A 91 -9.76 0.44 -11.47
N ASP A 92 -8.89 1.36 -11.91
CA ASP A 92 -8.85 1.84 -13.30
C ASP A 92 -8.03 0.94 -14.23
N ALA A 93 -7.02 0.25 -13.70
CA ALA A 93 -6.06 -0.55 -14.48
C ALA A 93 -6.07 -2.03 -14.06
N ASP A 94 -6.78 -2.87 -14.83
CA ASP A 94 -6.81 -4.32 -14.65
C ASP A 94 -5.41 -4.95 -14.61
N SER A 95 -4.48 -4.46 -15.43
CA SER A 95 -3.09 -4.96 -15.45
C SER A 95 -2.36 -4.72 -14.12
N PHE A 96 -2.59 -3.58 -13.47
CA PHE A 96 -2.01 -3.31 -12.15
C PHE A 96 -2.68 -4.19 -11.09
N ARG A 97 -3.99 -4.38 -11.21
CA ARG A 97 -4.76 -5.24 -10.32
C ARG A 97 -4.32 -6.70 -10.38
N ASP A 98 -4.13 -7.23 -11.59
CA ASP A 98 -3.64 -8.59 -11.83
C ASP A 98 -2.20 -8.77 -11.32
N TRP A 99 -1.35 -7.76 -11.49
CA TRP A 99 0.00 -7.75 -10.93
C TRP A 99 0.00 -7.77 -9.39
N LEU A 100 -0.90 -7.01 -8.75
CA LEU A 100 -1.09 -7.04 -7.30
C LEU A 100 -1.55 -8.42 -6.82
N ALA A 101 -2.54 -9.02 -7.49
CA ALA A 101 -3.04 -10.37 -7.18
C ALA A 101 -1.97 -11.47 -7.30
N GLN A 102 -0.92 -11.24 -8.09
CA GLN A 102 0.25 -12.12 -8.20
C GLN A 102 1.31 -11.87 -7.12
N GLY A 103 1.06 -10.97 -6.15
CA GLY A 103 2.00 -10.62 -5.09
C GLY A 103 3.11 -9.67 -5.55
N ALA A 104 2.83 -8.82 -6.54
CA ALA A 104 3.78 -7.83 -7.06
C ALA A 104 5.15 -8.41 -7.48
N PRO A 105 5.17 -9.38 -8.43
CA PRO A 105 6.40 -9.99 -8.90
C PRO A 105 7.36 -8.95 -9.49
N SER A 106 8.66 -9.10 -9.24
CA SER A 106 9.72 -8.27 -9.85
C SER A 106 9.94 -8.69 -11.29
N ASP A 107 10.14 -7.74 -12.19
CA ASP A 107 10.61 -8.04 -13.55
C ASP A 107 12.05 -8.62 -13.53
N ASP A 108 12.89 -8.21 -12.57
CA ASP A 108 14.22 -8.79 -12.28
C ASP A 108 14.23 -10.33 -12.09
N ALA A 109 13.08 -10.95 -11.78
CA ALA A 109 12.99 -12.40 -11.58
C ALA A 109 12.83 -13.19 -12.89
N ARG A 110 12.73 -12.52 -14.04
CA ARG A 110 12.56 -13.14 -15.36
C ARG A 110 13.87 -13.41 -16.11
N GLU A 111 15.03 -13.05 -15.55
CA GLU A 111 16.35 -13.34 -16.13
C GLU A 111 17.11 -14.46 -15.40
N GLU A 112 16.50 -15.64 -15.23
CA GLU A 112 17.25 -16.89 -15.01
C GLU A 112 16.53 -18.01 -15.76
N GLY A 113 16.85 -18.17 -17.04
CA GLY A 113 16.38 -19.24 -17.91
C GLY A 113 17.34 -19.48 -19.07
#